data_AF-A0A1A6FWU6-F1
#
_entry.id   AF-A0A1A6FWU6-F1
#
_cell.length_a   1.000
_cell.length_b   1.000
_cell.length_c   1.000
_cell.angle_alpha   90.00
_cell.angle_beta   90.00
_cell.angle_gamma   90.00
#
_symmetry.space_group_name_H-M   'P 1'
#
loop_
_entity.id
_entity.type
_entity.pdbx_description
1 polymer ?
#
loop_
_entity_poly.entity_id
_entity_poly.type
_entity_poly.pdbx_seq_one_letter_code
_entity_poly.pdbx_strand_id
1 'polypeptide(L)'
;VFQFLNAKCESAFLSKRNPRQINWTVLYRRKHKKGQSEEIQKKRTRRAVKFQRAITGASLADIMAKRNQKPEVRKAQREQAIR
;
A
#
# COMPACT_ATOMS: atom_id res chain seq x y z
N VAL A 1 15.43 29.77 -12.48
CA VAL A 1 14.85 30.17 -13.79
C VAL A 1 13.35 29.94 -13.72
N PHE A 2 12.54 30.94 -14.09
CA PHE A 2 11.08 30.80 -14.15
C PHE A 2 10.67 30.57 -15.61
N GLN A 3 9.83 29.56 -15.86
CA GLN A 3 9.29 29.28 -17.19
C GLN A 3 7.87 29.83 -17.29
N PHE A 4 7.64 30.72 -18.25
CA PHE A 4 6.32 31.25 -18.56
C PHE A 4 5.82 30.68 -19.88
N LEU A 5 4.50 30.41 -19.95
CA LEU A 5 3.84 29.95 -21.17
C LEU A 5 3.60 31.11 -22.16
N ASN A 6 3.33 32.32 -21.64
CA ASN A 6 3.00 33.50 -22.42
C ASN A 6 3.29 34.80 -21.63
N ALA A 7 3.21 35.94 -22.32
CA ALA A 7 3.46 37.27 -21.76
C ALA A 7 2.52 37.63 -20.58
N LYS A 8 1.29 37.10 -20.57
CA LYS A 8 0.33 37.34 -19.47
C LYS A 8 0.83 36.73 -18.16
N CYS A 9 1.37 35.51 -18.21
CA CYS A 9 1.95 34.86 -17.04
C CYS A 9 3.19 35.59 -16.53
N GLU A 10 4.05 36.03 -17.44
CA GLU A 10 5.27 36.78 -17.13
C GLU A 10 4.96 38.14 -16.49
N SER A 11 4.09 38.94 -17.11
CA SER A 11 3.69 40.25 -16.58
C SER A 11 3.07 40.14 -15.18
N ALA A 12 2.23 39.13 -14.93
CA ALA A 12 1.65 38.89 -13.62
C ALA A 12 2.71 38.52 -12.56
N PHE A 13 3.73 37.76 -12.96
CA PHE A 13 4.86 37.39 -12.11
C PHE A 13 5.74 38.60 -11.77
N LEU A 14 6.08 39.43 -12.76
CA LEU A 14 6.84 40.67 -12.56
C LEU A 14 6.08 41.67 -11.69
N SER A 15 4.75 41.70 -11.82
CA SER A 15 3.84 42.47 -10.96
C SER A 15 3.65 41.86 -9.56
N LYS A 16 4.38 40.80 -9.22
CA LYS A 16 4.35 40.09 -7.91
C LYS A 16 2.95 39.63 -7.48
N ARG A 17 2.05 39.36 -8.43
CA ARG A 17 0.70 38.88 -8.12
C ARG A 17 0.76 37.45 -7.61
N ASN A 18 0.02 37.15 -6.54
CA ASN A 18 -0.03 35.79 -6.00
C ASN A 18 -0.91 34.88 -6.88
N PRO A 19 -0.37 33.81 -7.49
CA PRO A 19 -1.18 32.90 -8.31
C PRO A 19 -2.37 32.29 -7.56
N ARG A 20 -2.30 32.13 -6.23
CA ARG A 20 -3.39 31.59 -5.40
C ARG A 20 -4.60 32.52 -5.25
N GLN A 21 -4.50 33.76 -5.71
CA GLN A 21 -5.58 34.74 -5.76
C GLN A 21 -6.10 34.98 -7.20
N ILE A 22 -5.43 34.44 -8.22
CA ILE A 22 -5.83 34.61 -9.61
C ILE A 22 -6.71 33.43 -10.05
N ASN A 23 -8.00 33.71 -10.27
CA ASN A 23 -9.07 32.71 -10.42
C ASN A 23 -8.83 31.61 -11.48
N TRP A 24 -8.17 31.94 -12.58
CA TRP A 24 -7.96 31.02 -13.70
C TRP A 24 -6.73 30.11 -13.54
N THR A 25 -5.86 30.37 -12.56
CA THR A 25 -4.65 29.56 -12.39
C THR A 25 -4.95 28.19 -11.80
N VAL A 26 -4.11 27.21 -12.11
CA VAL A 26 -4.21 25.85 -11.55
C VAL A 26 -4.08 25.88 -10.01
N LEU A 27 -3.20 26.72 -9.47
CA LEU A 27 -3.00 26.85 -8.01
C LEU A 27 -4.27 27.36 -7.31
N TYR A 28 -4.91 28.39 -7.87
CA TYR A 28 -6.19 28.88 -7.36
C TYR A 28 -7.25 27.78 -7.41
N ARG A 29 -7.40 27.08 -8.55
CA ARG A 29 -8.40 26.02 -8.70
C ARG A 29 -8.18 24.88 -7.71
N ARG A 30 -6.93 24.45 -7.47
CA ARG A 30 -6.58 23.45 -6.44
C ARG A 30 -6.94 23.93 -5.03
N LYS A 31 -6.59 25.17 -4.66
CA LYS A 31 -6.92 25.75 -3.35
C LYS A 31 -8.43 25.78 -3.09
N HIS A 32 -9.22 26.08 -4.13
CA HIS A 32 -10.68 26.21 -4.05
C HIS A 32 -11.43 24.95 -4.52
N LYS A 33 -10.74 23.81 -4.66
CA LYS A 33 -11.31 22.51 -5.07
C LYS A 33 -12.14 22.57 -6.37
N LYS A 34 -11.83 23.49 -7.28
CA LYS A 34 -12.54 23.62 -8.56
C LYS A 34 -12.08 22.55 -9.54
N GLY A 35 -13.03 21.79 -10.08
CA GLY A 35 -12.76 20.76 -11.08
C GLY A 35 -11.86 19.62 -10.59
N GLN A 36 -11.84 19.37 -9.28
CA GLN A 36 -11.39 18.07 -8.78
C GLN A 36 -12.54 17.10 -9.05
N SER A 37 -12.41 16.29 -10.10
CA SER A 37 -13.08 14.99 -10.10
C SER A 37 -12.54 14.22 -8.89
N GLU A 38 -13.38 13.54 -8.14
CA GLU A 38 -12.96 12.59 -7.11
C GLU A 38 -12.08 11.54 -7.77
N GLU A 39 -10.77 11.75 -7.81
CA GLU A 39 -9.84 10.74 -8.28
C GLU A 39 -9.95 9.55 -7.34
N ILE A 40 -10.44 8.45 -7.94
CA ILE A 40 -10.46 7.07 -7.47
C ILE A 40 -9.48 6.89 -6.31
N GLN A 41 -10.01 6.79 -5.09
CA GLN A 41 -9.21 6.36 -3.96
C GLN A 41 -8.57 5.03 -4.33
N LYS A 42 -7.25 5.03 -4.52
CA LYS A 42 -6.51 3.79 -4.75
C LYS A 42 -6.66 2.95 -3.49
N LYS A 43 -7.51 1.91 -3.54
CA LYS A 43 -7.68 0.94 -2.45
C LYS A 43 -6.32 0.29 -2.18
N ARG A 44 -5.70 0.68 -1.06
CA ARG A 44 -4.37 0.20 -0.66
C ARG A 44 -4.52 -1.06 0.20
N THR A 45 -5.15 -2.10 -0.33
CA THR A 45 -5.18 -3.40 0.36
C THR A 45 -4.00 -4.25 -0.10
N ARG A 46 -2.97 -4.35 0.74
CA ARG A 46 -1.86 -5.29 0.55
C ARG A 46 -2.09 -6.51 1.45
N ARG A 47 -2.26 -7.70 0.87
CA ARG A 47 -2.29 -8.96 1.64
C ARG A 47 -0.85 -9.35 1.99
N ALA A 48 -0.55 -9.47 3.27
CA ALA A 48 0.74 -10.01 3.73
C ALA A 48 0.59 -11.52 3.98
N VAL A 49 1.41 -12.32 3.29
CA VAL A 49 1.53 -13.76 3.60
C VAL A 49 2.60 -13.91 4.68
N LYS A 50 2.23 -14.51 5.82
CA LYS A 50 3.19 -14.81 6.89
C LYS A 50 3.90 -16.13 6.57
N PHE A 51 5.23 -16.10 6.59
CA PHE A 51 6.03 -17.32 6.49
C PHE A 51 6.06 -18.03 7.85
N GLN A 52 5.96 -19.35 7.83
CA GLN A 52 6.18 -20.17 9.03
C GLN A 52 7.67 -20.24 9.34
N ARG A 53 8.04 -20.01 10.60
CA ARG A 53 9.43 -20.04 11.09
C ARG A 53 9.61 -21.24 12.02
N ALA A 54 10.86 -21.68 12.16
CA ALA A 54 11.23 -22.67 13.17
C ALA A 54 10.93 -22.13 14.58
N ILE A 55 10.63 -23.03 15.50
CA ILE A 55 10.35 -22.73 16.91
C ILE A 55 11.49 -23.30 17.75
N THR A 56 11.82 -22.70 18.88
CA THR A 56 12.84 -23.24 19.79
C THR A 56 12.51 -24.71 20.15
N GLY A 57 13.44 -25.62 19.86
CA GLY A 57 13.27 -27.07 20.09
C GLY A 57 12.64 -27.86 18.92
N ALA A 58 12.27 -27.23 17.81
CA ALA A 58 11.80 -27.94 16.61
C ALA A 58 12.14 -27.19 15.32
N SER A 59 12.84 -27.86 14.39
CA SER A 59 13.12 -27.26 13.09
C SER A 59 11.85 -27.08 12.26
N LEU A 60 11.87 -26.17 11.28
CA LEU A 60 10.73 -25.98 10.37
C LEU A 60 10.39 -27.28 9.60
N ALA A 61 11.41 -28.08 9.28
CA ALA A 61 11.25 -29.35 8.59
C ALA A 61 10.50 -30.38 9.45
N ASP A 62 10.84 -30.49 10.75
CA ASP A 62 10.18 -31.41 11.68
C ASP A 62 8.70 -31.05 11.89
N ILE A 63 8.41 -29.75 11.95
CA ILE A 63 7.04 -29.22 12.07
C ILE A 63 6.22 -29.55 10.81
N MET A 64 6.80 -29.36 9.63
CA MET A 64 6.15 -29.71 8.36
C MET A 64 5.93 -31.22 8.22
N ALA A 65 6.91 -32.03 8.60
CA ALA A 65 6.82 -33.49 8.57
C ALA A 65 5.68 -34.01 9.44
N LYS A 66 5.56 -33.53 10.69
CA LYS A 66 4.45 -33.89 11.58
C LYS A 66 3.09 -33.41 11.05
N ARG A 67 3.02 -32.19 10.50
CA ARG A 67 1.77 -31.66 9.93
C ARG A 67 1.29 -32.49 8.72
N ASN A 68 2.21 -32.94 7.88
CA ASN A 68 1.90 -33.65 6.65
C ASN A 68 1.66 -35.16 6.85
N GLN A 69 1.78 -35.70 8.07
CA GLN A 69 1.43 -37.09 8.35
C GLN A 69 -0.06 -37.35 8.07
N LYS A 70 -0.34 -38.43 7.33
CA LYS A 70 -1.71 -38.84 7.00
C LYS A 70 -2.50 -39.19 8.28
N PRO A 71 -3.81 -38.91 8.32
CA PRO A 71 -4.65 -39.22 9.49
C PRO A 71 -4.58 -40.68 9.94
N GLU A 72 -4.44 -41.62 9.00
CA GLU A 72 -4.31 -43.06 9.27
C GLU A 72 -3.09 -43.37 10.15
N VAL A 73 -1.93 -42.78 9.81
CA VAL A 73 -0.68 -42.95 10.58
C VAL A 73 -0.82 -42.35 11.97
N ARG A 74 -1.48 -41.18 12.10
CA ARG A 74 -1.74 -40.57 13.40
C ARG A 74 -2.67 -41.42 14.27
N LYS A 75 -3.69 -42.03 13.67
CA LYS A 75 -4.63 -42.91 14.37
C LYS A 75 -3.92 -44.18 14.85
N ALA A 76 -3.12 -44.82 14.01
CA ALA A 76 -2.32 -45.98 14.38
C ALA A 76 -1.35 -45.69 15.54
N GLN A 77 -0.61 -44.58 15.48
CA GLN A 77 0.28 -44.16 16.59
C GLN A 77 -0.50 -43.90 17.89
N ARG A 78 -1.69 -43.32 17.81
CA ARG A 78 -2.55 -43.09 18.98
C ARG A 78 -3.01 -44.41 19.61
N GLU A 79 -3.47 -45.35 18.79
CA GLU A 79 -3.93 -46.67 19.26
C GLU A 79 -2.79 -47.48 19.87
N GLN A 80 -1.59 -47.41 19.29
CA GLN A 80 -0.38 -48.01 19.87
C GLN A 80 0.03 -47.41 21.20
N ALA A 81 -0.15 -46.10 21.40
CA ALA A 81 0.20 -45.42 22.65
C ALA A 81 -0.83 -45.62 23.77
N ILE A 82 -2.05 -46.03 23.43
CA ILE A 82 -3.12 -46.35 24.40
C ILE A 82 -3.00 -47.81 24.89
N ARG A 83 -2.39 -48.68 24.09
CA ARG A 83 -2.09 -50.07 24.43
C ARG A 83 -0.88 -50.17 25.35
#